data_AF-A0AAP5V1D6-F1
#
_entry.id   AF-A0AAP5V1D6-F1
#
_cell.length_a   1.000
_cell.length_b   1.000
_cell.length_c   1.000
_cell.angle_alpha   90.00
_cell.angle_beta   90.00
_cell.angle_gamma   90.00
#
_symmetry.space_group_name_H-M   'P 1'
#
loop_
_entity.id
_entity.type
_entity.pdbx_description
1 polymer ?
#
loop_
_entity_poly.entity_id
_entity_poly.type
_entity_poly.pdbx_seq_one_letter_code
_entity_poly.pdbx_strand_id
1 'polypeptide(L)'
;MKHSDFHIGLEFMGIAGFWWRCTDVGTRIIVAIQLDRDDPHWYSGPPYIAKEVVFDEHEIAACHRTEEEAIRAAVHEHETSGHPGFPHEVVTHMMKVRYKDPDNRYPYKGVLRFDRCRADGEILHPYAGRKDGEEWIVELYLPFLRIYGEMQERDFIALPVATAANIRQRADRQ
;
A
#
# COMPACT_ATOMS: atom_id res chain seq x y z
N MET A 1 7.79 -11.91 2.46
CA MET A 1 9.07 -12.52 2.92
C MET A 1 9.50 -11.82 4.20
N LYS A 2 10.53 -12.29 4.92
CA LYS A 2 11.12 -11.56 6.05
C LYS A 2 12.33 -10.75 5.58
N HIS A 3 12.63 -9.64 6.23
CA HIS A 3 13.80 -8.81 5.90
C HIS A 3 15.12 -9.63 5.90
N SER A 4 15.27 -10.55 6.86
CA SER A 4 16.43 -11.45 6.96
C SER A 4 16.58 -12.45 5.81
N ASP A 5 15.55 -12.63 4.98
CA ASP A 5 15.62 -13.49 3.80
C ASP A 5 16.39 -12.82 2.65
N PHE A 6 16.55 -11.49 2.68
CA PHE A 6 17.10 -10.72 1.57
C PHE A 6 18.63 -10.67 1.59
N HIS A 7 19.21 -10.79 0.40
CA HIS A 7 20.63 -10.58 0.13
C HIS A 7 20.77 -10.00 -1.29
N ILE A 8 21.88 -9.34 -1.56
CA ILE A 8 22.17 -8.80 -2.90
C ILE A 8 22.12 -9.94 -3.93
N GLY A 9 21.48 -9.68 -5.07
CA GLY A 9 21.26 -10.63 -6.15
C GLY A 9 20.04 -11.53 -5.99
N LEU A 10 19.36 -11.52 -4.83
CA LEU A 10 18.12 -12.27 -4.64
C LEU A 10 17.03 -11.74 -5.56
N GLU A 11 16.42 -12.64 -6.33
CA GLU A 11 15.22 -12.34 -7.12
C GLU A 11 13.96 -12.71 -6.34
N PHE A 12 12.96 -11.85 -6.41
CA PHE A 12 11.70 -12.00 -5.69
C PHE A 12 10.56 -11.33 -6.44
N MET A 13 9.33 -11.70 -6.12
CA MET A 13 8.13 -11.07 -6.63
C MET A 13 7.58 -10.05 -5.62
N GLY A 14 7.32 -8.83 -6.08
CA GLY A 14 6.74 -7.76 -5.26
C GLY A 14 5.21 -7.76 -5.26
N ILE A 15 4.60 -6.86 -4.47
CA ILE A 15 3.15 -6.77 -4.23
C ILE A 15 2.29 -6.65 -5.51
N ALA A 16 2.83 -6.07 -6.58
CA ALA A 16 2.15 -5.90 -7.86
C ALA A 16 2.38 -7.05 -8.86
N GLY A 17 2.97 -8.16 -8.42
CA GLY A 17 3.28 -9.32 -9.27
C GLY A 17 4.49 -9.15 -10.19
N PHE A 18 5.26 -8.08 -10.02
CA PHE A 18 6.49 -7.85 -10.80
C PHE A 18 7.68 -8.55 -10.17
N TRP A 19 8.61 -9.02 -11.01
CA TRP A 19 9.91 -9.55 -10.58
C TRP A 19 10.90 -8.44 -10.30
N TRP A 20 11.65 -8.60 -9.23
CA TRP A 20 12.65 -7.67 -8.73
C TRP A 20 13.93 -8.42 -8.39
N ARG A 21 15.06 -7.72 -8.47
CA ARG A 21 16.36 -8.18 -7.97
C ARG A 21 16.87 -7.22 -6.90
N CYS A 22 17.16 -7.75 -5.71
CA CYS A 22 17.72 -6.99 -4.60
C CYS A 22 19.14 -6.50 -4.96
N THR A 23 19.39 -5.20 -4.83
CA THR A 23 20.69 -4.57 -5.10
C THR A 23 21.37 -4.08 -3.83
N ASP A 24 20.61 -3.82 -2.76
CA ASP A 24 21.15 -3.48 -1.43
C ASP A 24 20.22 -3.94 -0.30
N VAL A 25 20.80 -4.18 0.88
CA VAL A 25 20.06 -4.59 2.09
C VAL A 25 20.43 -3.64 3.23
N GLY A 26 19.50 -2.75 3.56
CA GLY A 26 19.62 -1.87 4.72
C GLY A 26 19.20 -2.57 6.02
N THR A 27 19.13 -1.82 7.13
CA THR A 27 18.74 -2.37 8.44
C THR A 27 17.23 -2.62 8.59
N ARG A 28 16.40 -1.90 7.82
CA ARG A 28 14.94 -1.98 7.85
C ARG A 28 14.30 -2.07 6.46
N ILE A 29 15.05 -1.69 5.45
CA ILE A 29 14.61 -1.60 4.05
C ILE A 29 15.50 -2.48 3.18
N ILE A 30 15.07 -2.71 1.95
CA ILE A 30 15.91 -3.19 0.87
C ILE A 30 15.83 -2.21 -0.30
N VAL A 31 16.80 -2.28 -1.22
CA VAL A 31 16.73 -1.60 -2.51
C VAL A 31 16.76 -2.66 -3.60
N ALA A 32 15.95 -2.48 -4.63
CA ALA A 32 15.84 -3.43 -5.73
C ALA A 32 15.60 -2.75 -7.08
N ILE A 33 15.93 -3.46 -8.16
CA ILE A 33 15.63 -3.11 -9.55
C ILE A 33 14.55 -4.04 -10.08
N GLN A 34 13.61 -3.51 -10.88
CA GLN A 34 12.58 -4.31 -11.53
C GLN A 34 13.16 -5.04 -12.76
N LEU A 35 12.77 -6.30 -12.94
CA LEU A 35 13.16 -7.14 -14.08
C LEU A 35 12.09 -7.10 -15.18
N ASP A 36 11.94 -5.95 -15.85
CA ASP A 36 10.92 -5.65 -16.87
C ASP A 36 11.41 -5.63 -18.34
N ARG A 37 12.64 -6.10 -18.60
CA ARG A 37 13.33 -6.05 -19.90
C ARG A 37 13.99 -7.40 -20.20
N ASP A 38 14.03 -7.76 -21.47
CA ASP A 38 14.62 -9.02 -21.92
C ASP A 38 16.16 -8.97 -22.00
N ASP A 39 16.75 -7.79 -22.24
CA ASP A 39 18.21 -7.64 -22.38
C ASP A 39 18.91 -7.53 -21.01
N PRO A 40 19.75 -8.50 -20.62
CA PRO A 40 20.42 -8.52 -19.32
C PRO A 40 21.32 -7.31 -19.06
N HIS A 41 21.81 -6.62 -20.10
CA HIS A 41 22.67 -5.45 -19.92
C HIS A 41 21.97 -4.28 -19.21
N TRP A 42 20.63 -4.24 -19.21
CA TRP A 42 19.85 -3.29 -18.40
C TRP A 42 20.09 -3.44 -16.90
N TYR A 43 20.53 -4.62 -16.47
CA TYR A 43 20.73 -4.99 -15.08
C TYR A 43 22.21 -5.12 -14.71
N SER A 44 23.10 -4.70 -15.61
CA SER A 44 24.53 -4.57 -15.33
C SER A 44 24.76 -3.33 -14.47
N GLY A 45 25.46 -3.51 -13.37
CA GLY A 45 25.82 -2.45 -12.43
C GLY A 45 26.71 -2.97 -11.32
N PRO A 46 27.07 -2.13 -10.35
CA PRO A 46 26.75 -0.70 -10.25
C PRO A 46 27.59 0.20 -11.19
N PRO A 47 27.09 1.41 -11.58
CA PRO A 47 25.71 1.89 -11.39
C PRO A 47 24.74 1.17 -12.34
N TYR A 48 23.52 0.88 -11.87
CA TYR A 48 22.50 0.23 -12.68
C TYR A 48 21.83 1.21 -13.65
N ILE A 49 21.50 0.74 -14.85
CA ILE A 49 20.64 1.47 -15.80
C ILE A 49 19.18 1.45 -15.30
N ALA A 50 18.72 0.28 -14.85
CA ALA A 50 17.43 0.12 -14.22
C ALA A 50 17.33 0.97 -12.94
N LYS A 51 16.18 1.61 -12.73
CA LYS A 51 15.94 2.45 -11.55
C LYS A 51 15.87 1.59 -10.30
N GLU A 52 16.70 1.92 -9.32
CA GLU A 52 16.62 1.38 -7.98
C GLU A 52 15.43 1.96 -7.21
N VAL A 53 14.67 1.08 -6.55
CA VAL A 53 13.48 1.40 -5.76
C VAL A 53 13.64 0.85 -4.35
N VAL A 54 13.29 1.67 -3.36
CA VAL A 54 13.29 1.29 -1.95
C VAL A 54 12.02 0.52 -1.65
N PHE A 55 12.18 -0.60 -0.94
CA PHE A 55 11.09 -1.36 -0.35
C PHE A 55 11.19 -1.24 1.16
N ASP A 56 10.11 -0.80 1.80
CA ASP A 56 10.01 -0.76 3.25
C ASP A 56 9.43 -2.04 3.87
N GLU A 57 9.25 -2.05 5.19
CA GLU A 57 8.80 -3.23 5.93
C GLU A 57 7.45 -3.76 5.47
N HIS A 58 6.54 -2.87 5.06
CA HIS A 58 5.23 -3.29 4.54
C HIS A 58 5.38 -3.93 3.16
N GLU A 59 6.21 -3.36 2.29
CA GLU A 59 6.45 -3.93 0.96
C GLU A 59 7.21 -5.26 1.03
N ILE A 60 8.21 -5.37 1.91
CA ILE A 60 8.98 -6.59 2.17
C ILE A 60 8.07 -7.73 2.64
N ALA A 61 7.11 -7.43 3.52
CA ALA A 61 6.17 -8.43 4.02
C ALA A 61 5.33 -9.04 2.88
N ALA A 62 4.98 -8.24 1.88
CA ALA A 62 4.22 -8.62 0.69
C ALA A 62 5.07 -9.23 -0.46
N CYS A 63 6.38 -9.43 -0.26
CA CYS A 63 7.23 -10.10 -1.26
C CYS A 63 7.13 -11.62 -1.17
N HIS A 64 7.32 -12.32 -2.29
CA HIS A 64 7.28 -13.78 -2.39
C HIS A 64 8.45 -14.32 -3.21
N ARG A 65 8.90 -15.56 -2.95
CA ARG A 65 10.00 -16.18 -3.72
C ARG A 65 9.53 -16.73 -5.05
N THR A 66 8.27 -17.11 -5.13
CA THR A 66 7.67 -17.74 -6.32
C THR A 66 6.28 -17.18 -6.58
N GLU A 67 5.84 -17.33 -7.83
CA GLU A 67 4.47 -17.00 -8.24
C GLU A 67 3.43 -17.80 -7.43
N GLU A 68 3.68 -19.09 -7.23
CA GLU A 68 2.80 -19.98 -6.47
C GLU A 68 2.62 -19.53 -5.01
N GLU A 69 3.70 -19.07 -4.36
CA GLU A 69 3.63 -18.52 -3.01
C GLU A 69 2.77 -17.27 -2.94
N ALA A 70 2.88 -16.38 -3.93
CA ALA A 70 2.07 -15.16 -3.96
C ALA A 70 0.59 -15.46 -4.25
N ILE A 71 0.30 -16.39 -5.17
CA ILE A 71 -1.07 -16.82 -5.44
C ILE A 71 -1.70 -17.38 -4.16
N ARG A 72 -0.99 -18.28 -3.46
CA ARG A 72 -1.46 -18.83 -2.18
C ARG A 72 -1.67 -17.74 -1.13
N ALA A 73 -0.76 -16.78 -1.03
CA ALA A 73 -0.87 -15.69 -0.08
C ALA A 73 -2.08 -14.79 -0.38
N ALA A 74 -2.31 -14.44 -1.65
CA ALA A 74 -3.46 -13.66 -2.08
C ALA A 74 -4.79 -14.38 -1.82
N VAL A 75 -4.86 -15.70 -2.07
CA VAL A 75 -6.05 -16.52 -1.74
C VAL A 75 -6.27 -16.52 -0.22
N HIS A 76 -5.22 -16.76 0.57
CA HIS A 76 -5.33 -16.77 2.02
C HIS A 76 -5.76 -15.42 2.59
N GLU A 77 -5.23 -14.31 2.07
CA GLU A 77 -5.65 -12.96 2.47
C GLU A 77 -7.11 -12.70 2.10
N HIS A 78 -7.54 -13.09 0.90
CA HIS A 78 -8.94 -12.97 0.50
C HIS A 78 -9.88 -13.73 1.44
N GLU A 79 -9.50 -14.94 1.85
CA GLU A 79 -10.29 -15.77 2.75
C GLU A 79 -10.31 -15.26 4.20
N THR A 80 -9.27 -14.53 4.64
CA THR A 80 -9.06 -14.24 6.07
C THR A 80 -9.05 -12.77 6.45
N SER A 81 -8.97 -11.83 5.51
CA SER A 81 -8.79 -10.40 5.83
C SER A 81 -9.93 -9.81 6.66
N GLY A 82 -11.16 -10.31 6.49
CA GLY A 82 -12.38 -9.73 7.07
C GLY A 82 -12.75 -8.36 6.49
N HIS A 83 -11.98 -7.85 5.51
CA HIS A 83 -12.24 -6.57 4.88
C HIS A 83 -13.39 -6.72 3.87
N PRO A 84 -14.42 -5.85 3.87
CA PRO A 84 -15.59 -5.97 2.99
C PRO A 84 -15.29 -5.65 1.51
N GLY A 85 -14.02 -5.47 1.17
CA GLY A 85 -13.57 -4.95 -0.13
C GLY A 85 -14.08 -3.54 -0.43
N PHE A 86 -13.94 -3.15 -1.69
CA PHE A 86 -14.49 -1.90 -2.22
C PHE A 86 -15.38 -2.20 -3.42
N PRO A 87 -16.66 -1.78 -3.41
CA PRO A 87 -17.51 -1.88 -4.57
C PRO A 87 -16.95 -1.08 -5.76
N HIS A 88 -17.21 -1.54 -7.00
CA HIS A 88 -16.65 -0.91 -8.20
C HIS A 88 -17.03 0.57 -8.34
N GLU A 89 -18.25 0.93 -7.94
CA GLU A 89 -18.77 2.29 -7.98
C GLU A 89 -18.03 3.21 -7.01
N VAL A 90 -17.63 2.66 -5.85
CA VAL A 90 -16.85 3.36 -4.84
C VAL A 90 -15.42 3.59 -5.34
N VAL A 91 -14.76 2.57 -5.90
CA VAL A 91 -13.42 2.73 -6.49
C VAL A 91 -13.44 3.75 -7.63
N THR A 92 -14.46 3.71 -8.48
CA THR A 92 -14.65 4.68 -9.57
C THR A 92 -14.78 6.10 -9.02
N HIS A 93 -15.56 6.28 -7.96
CA HIS A 93 -15.70 7.58 -7.29
C HIS A 93 -14.36 8.06 -6.72
N MET A 94 -13.67 7.21 -5.95
CA MET A 94 -12.37 7.53 -5.35
C MET A 94 -11.35 8.01 -6.38
N MET A 95 -11.25 7.31 -7.51
CA MET A 95 -10.35 7.68 -8.60
C MET A 95 -10.76 9.01 -9.26
N LYS A 96 -12.06 9.22 -9.51
CA LYS A 96 -12.54 10.49 -10.06
C LYS A 96 -12.19 11.66 -9.16
N VAL A 97 -12.34 11.52 -7.85
CA VAL A 97 -12.04 12.61 -6.92
C VAL A 97 -10.53 12.83 -6.80
N ARG A 98 -9.75 11.76 -6.65
CA ARG A 98 -8.28 11.83 -6.53
C ARG A 98 -7.58 12.48 -7.72
N TYR A 99 -8.18 12.40 -8.90
CA TYR A 99 -7.64 12.94 -10.15
C TYR A 99 -8.48 14.07 -10.75
N LYS A 100 -9.46 14.61 -9.98
CA LYS A 100 -10.37 15.66 -10.45
C LYS A 100 -9.62 16.93 -10.86
N ASP A 101 -8.63 17.31 -10.07
CA ASP A 101 -7.84 18.52 -10.26
C ASP A 101 -6.35 18.17 -10.13
N PRO A 102 -5.62 18.03 -11.25
CA PRO A 102 -4.20 17.72 -11.23
C PRO A 102 -3.34 18.79 -10.54
N ASP A 103 -3.73 20.05 -10.63
CA ASP A 103 -2.95 21.20 -10.14
C ASP A 103 -3.11 21.38 -8.63
N ASN A 104 -4.25 20.97 -8.08
CA ASN A 104 -4.53 21.01 -6.63
C ASN A 104 -4.58 19.61 -6.00
N ARG A 105 -3.86 18.64 -6.59
CA ARG A 105 -3.84 17.27 -6.12
C ARG A 105 -3.14 17.16 -4.77
N TYR A 106 -3.72 16.40 -3.85
CA TYR A 106 -3.12 16.10 -2.56
C TYR A 106 -1.69 15.53 -2.70
N PRO A 107 -0.67 16.21 -2.14
CA PRO A 107 0.73 15.88 -2.42
C PRO A 107 1.27 14.71 -1.58
N TYR A 108 0.72 14.47 -0.38
CA TYR A 108 1.29 13.55 0.60
C TYR A 108 0.78 12.11 0.43
N LYS A 109 1.26 11.43 -0.62
CA LYS A 109 0.83 10.06 -0.97
C LYS A 109 0.95 9.05 0.17
N GLY A 110 1.93 9.21 1.07
CA GLY A 110 2.13 8.33 2.23
C GLY A 110 0.95 8.32 3.21
N VAL A 111 0.20 9.43 3.31
CA VAL A 111 -1.01 9.49 4.14
C VAL A 111 -2.12 8.61 3.57
N LEU A 112 -2.19 8.48 2.24
CA LEU A 112 -3.20 7.68 1.55
C LEU A 112 -2.85 6.18 1.49
N ARG A 113 -1.75 5.75 2.10
CA ARG A 113 -1.22 4.40 1.93
C ARG A 113 -1.87 3.37 2.84
N PHE A 114 -2.31 3.80 4.02
CA PHE A 114 -2.77 2.89 5.06
C PHE A 114 -4.11 3.33 5.60
N ASP A 115 -4.99 2.35 5.76
CA ASP A 115 -6.20 2.52 6.55
C ASP A 115 -5.85 2.85 7.99
N ARG A 116 -6.72 3.61 8.64
CA ARG A 116 -6.56 4.01 10.05
C ARG A 116 -7.72 3.49 10.87
N CYS A 117 -7.45 3.12 12.12
CA CYS A 117 -8.47 2.65 13.04
C CYS A 117 -8.87 3.78 14.00
N ARG A 118 -10.15 4.12 14.03
CA ARG A 118 -10.71 5.09 15.00
C ARG A 118 -10.92 4.43 16.36
N ALA A 119 -11.04 5.22 17.42
CA ALA A 119 -11.21 4.76 18.80
C ALA A 119 -12.44 3.85 19.03
N ASP A 120 -13.49 4.02 18.23
CA ASP A 120 -14.67 3.15 18.27
C ASP A 120 -14.46 1.83 17.51
N GLY A 121 -13.29 1.62 16.90
CA GLY A 121 -12.93 0.43 16.12
C GLY A 121 -13.33 0.51 14.65
N GLU A 122 -13.84 1.65 14.17
CA GLU A 122 -14.17 1.83 12.75
C GLU A 122 -12.89 1.95 11.90
N ILE A 123 -12.94 1.43 10.66
CA ILE A 123 -11.83 1.46 9.72
C ILE A 123 -12.05 2.58 8.71
N LEU A 124 -11.04 3.45 8.56
CA LEU A 124 -11.09 4.63 7.71
C LEU A 124 -10.08 4.45 6.57
N HIS A 125 -10.58 4.34 5.34
CA HIS A 125 -9.77 4.24 4.13
C HIS A 125 -9.55 5.61 3.49
N PRO A 126 -8.32 6.15 3.46
CA PRO A 126 -8.02 7.43 2.82
C PRO A 126 -7.86 7.28 1.30
N TYR A 127 -8.63 8.04 0.51
CA TYR A 127 -8.55 7.94 -0.95
C TYR A 127 -8.13 9.24 -1.66
N ALA A 128 -8.36 10.40 -1.05
CA ALA A 128 -7.97 11.69 -1.58
C ALA A 128 -7.77 12.71 -0.46
N GLY A 129 -7.33 13.91 -0.83
CA GLY A 129 -7.33 15.06 0.05
C GLY A 129 -7.75 16.28 -0.74
N ARG A 130 -8.44 17.20 -0.07
CA ARG A 130 -8.82 18.50 -0.63
C ARG A 130 -8.35 19.61 0.29
N LYS A 131 -8.12 20.77 -0.31
CA LYS A 131 -7.68 21.95 0.43
C LYS A 131 -8.88 22.71 0.98
N ASP A 132 -8.83 23.07 2.25
CA ASP A 132 -9.78 23.99 2.90
C ASP A 132 -8.98 25.15 3.52
N GLY A 133 -8.95 26.29 2.82
CA GLY A 133 -8.04 27.38 3.15
C GLY A 133 -6.56 26.98 2.99
N GLU A 134 -5.81 26.97 4.10
CA GLU A 134 -4.41 26.52 4.16
C GLU A 134 -4.27 25.08 4.66
N GLU A 135 -5.36 24.48 5.16
CA GLU A 135 -5.35 23.14 5.75
C GLU A 135 -5.77 22.07 4.73
N TRP A 136 -5.39 20.82 5.00
CA TRP A 136 -5.78 19.67 4.22
C TRP A 136 -6.83 18.84 4.95
N ILE A 137 -7.92 18.54 4.25
CA ILE A 137 -8.93 17.59 4.68
C ILE A 137 -8.74 16.32 3.88
N VAL A 138 -8.54 15.20 4.59
CA VAL A 138 -8.47 13.86 4.00
C VAL A 138 -9.87 13.36 3.76
N GLU A 139 -10.11 12.88 2.54
CA GLU A 139 -11.37 12.27 2.15
C GLU A 139 -11.30 10.76 2.35
N LEU A 140 -12.33 10.24 3.03
CA LEU A 140 -12.34 8.92 3.62
C LEU A 140 -13.53 8.11 3.13
N TYR A 141 -13.33 6.81 2.99
CA TYR A 141 -14.41 5.84 2.88
C TYR A 141 -14.35 4.92 4.09
N LEU A 142 -15.49 4.65 4.71
CA LEU A 142 -15.59 3.73 5.85
C LEU A 142 -16.13 2.40 5.33
N PRO A 143 -15.28 1.38 5.09
CA PRO A 143 -15.66 0.20 4.32
C PRO A 143 -16.80 -0.60 4.94
N PHE A 144 -16.83 -0.69 6.28
CA PHE A 144 -17.86 -1.46 6.99
C PHE A 144 -19.20 -0.75 7.10
N LEU A 145 -19.21 0.58 7.09
CA LEU A 145 -20.44 1.39 7.08
C LEU A 145 -20.91 1.73 5.66
N ARG A 146 -20.02 1.59 4.67
CA ARG A 146 -20.23 1.96 3.26
C ARG A 146 -20.63 3.42 3.06
N ILE A 147 -20.08 4.31 3.89
CA ILE A 147 -20.30 5.76 3.81
C ILE A 147 -18.99 6.49 3.51
N TYR A 148 -19.13 7.69 2.94
CA TYR A 148 -18.03 8.63 2.81
C TYR A 148 -17.93 9.48 4.07
N GLY A 149 -16.72 9.91 4.38
CA GLY A 149 -16.42 10.81 5.48
C GLY A 149 -15.23 11.68 5.16
N GLU A 150 -14.91 12.55 6.08
CA GLU A 150 -13.79 13.47 5.96
C GLU A 150 -13.21 13.77 7.34
N MET A 151 -11.94 14.11 7.35
CA MET A 151 -11.22 14.41 8.59
C MET A 151 -10.05 15.34 8.28
N GLN A 152 -9.73 16.23 9.20
CA GLN A 152 -8.51 17.04 9.10
C GLN A 152 -7.29 16.13 9.01
N GLU A 153 -6.33 16.45 8.13
CA GLU A 153 -5.13 15.64 7.92
C GLU A 153 -4.40 15.35 9.24
N ARG A 154 -4.24 16.37 10.08
CA ARG A 154 -3.60 16.26 11.39
C ARG A 154 -4.27 15.21 12.29
N ASP A 155 -5.60 15.14 12.27
CA ASP A 155 -6.39 14.26 13.13
C ASP A 155 -6.33 12.84 12.55
N PHE A 156 -6.35 12.72 11.22
CA PHE A 156 -6.24 11.44 10.51
C PHE A 156 -4.87 10.77 10.72
N ILE A 157 -3.77 11.51 10.58
CA ILE A 157 -2.41 10.94 10.73
C ILE A 157 -2.09 10.57 12.19
N ALA A 158 -2.79 11.18 13.15
CA ALA A 158 -2.68 10.86 14.57
C ALA A 158 -3.37 9.54 14.94
N LEU A 159 -4.26 9.02 14.09
CA LEU A 159 -4.89 7.72 14.31
C LEU A 159 -3.87 6.57 14.11
N PRO A 160 -4.00 5.45 14.85
CA PRO A 160 -3.20 4.27 14.59
C PRO A 160 -3.48 3.68 13.21
N VAL A 161 -2.45 3.13 12.56
CA VAL A 161 -2.61 2.31 11.35
C VAL A 161 -3.47 1.09 11.68
N ALA A 162 -4.45 0.81 10.83
CA ALA A 162 -5.30 -0.36 10.97
C ALA A 162 -4.47 -1.64 10.75
N THR A 163 -4.58 -2.57 11.69
CA THR A 163 -3.98 -3.90 11.58
C THR A 163 -4.99 -4.93 11.10
N ALA A 164 -4.52 -6.08 10.62
CA ALA A 164 -5.40 -7.21 10.31
C ALA A 164 -6.24 -7.69 11.53
N ALA A 165 -5.78 -7.44 12.75
CA ALA A 165 -6.57 -7.70 13.95
C ALA A 165 -7.71 -6.69 14.13
N ASN A 166 -7.47 -5.40 13.85
CA ASN A 166 -8.52 -4.38 13.90
C ASN A 166 -9.62 -4.64 12.87
N ILE A 167 -9.23 -4.98 11.64
CA ILE A 167 -10.17 -5.28 10.55
C ILE A 167 -11.05 -6.48 10.93
N ARG A 168 -10.46 -7.57 11.42
CA ARG A 168 -11.21 -8.75 11.89
C ARG A 168 -12.13 -8.43 13.06
N GLN A 169 -11.63 -7.74 14.08
CA GLN A 169 -12.45 -7.32 15.22
C GLN A 169 -13.64 -6.46 14.79
N ARG A 170 -13.47 -5.62 13.76
CA ARG A 170 -14.55 -4.79 13.24
C ARG A 170 -15.56 -5.60 12.42
N ALA A 171 -15.10 -6.61 11.68
CA ALA A 171 -15.93 -7.55 10.93
C ALA A 171 -16.82 -8.37 11.86
N ASP A 172 -16.28 -8.86 12.98
CA ASP A 172 -17.00 -9.70 13.96
C ASP A 172 -18.13 -8.95 14.71
N ARG A 173 -18.21 -7.61 14.60
CA ARG A 173 -19.26 -6.79 15.22
C ARG A 173 -20.51 -6.65 14.33
N GLN A 174 -20.48 -7.17 13.11
CA GLN A 174 -21.59 -7.08 12.15
C GLN A 174 -22.67 -8.13 12.41
#